data_AF-A0A0C6ENR8-F1
#
_entry.id   AF-A0A0C6ENR8-F1
#
_cell.length_a   1.000
_cell.length_b   1.000
_cell.length_c   1.000
_cell.angle_alpha   90.00
_cell.angle_beta   90.00
_cell.angle_gamma   90.00
#
_symmetry.space_group_name_H-M   'P 1'
#
loop_
_entity.id
_entity.type
_entity.pdbx_description
1 polymer ?
#
loop_
_entity_poly.entity_id
_entity_poly.type
_entity_poly.pdbx_seq_one_letter_code
_entity_poly.pdbx_strand_id
1 'polypeptide(L)' 'MGTAIEYQKLMTEIVHINLPGPAEPMPGMSGGELLHGFLAELYRAPSTDSKAFIESLSGKWNVHFRHVK' A
#
# COMPACT_ATOMS: atom_id res chain seq x y z
N MET A 1 8.97 32.96 17.35
CA MET A 1 8.47 33.44 16.04
C MET A 1 9.02 32.48 15.00
N GLY A 2 8.19 31.63 14.41
CA GLY A 2 8.62 30.67 13.39
C GLY A 2 8.94 31.35 12.06
N THR A 3 9.89 30.80 11.29
CA THR A 3 10.21 31.28 9.95
C THR A 3 9.06 31.00 8.98
N ALA A 4 8.93 31.80 7.90
CA ALA A 4 7.83 31.70 6.95
C ALA A 4 7.69 30.32 6.26
N ILE A 5 8.79 29.56 6.20
CA ILE A 5 8.82 28.18 5.72
C ILE A 5 9.76 27.40 6.65
N GLU A 6 9.26 26.32 7.25
CA GLU A 6 10.05 25.31 7.96
C GLU A 6 10.03 24.02 7.14
N TYR A 7 11.20 23.47 6.86
CA TYR A 7 11.34 22.20 6.16
C TYR A 7 11.92 21.16 7.12
N GLN A 8 11.20 20.05 7.31
CA GLN A 8 11.65 18.91 8.09
C GLN A 8 11.72 17.68 7.20
N LYS A 9 12.91 17.12 7.03
CA LYS A 9 13.11 15.86 6.32
C LYS A 9 12.73 14.70 7.24
N LEU A 10 11.56 14.11 7.03
CA LEU A 10 11.17 12.86 7.67
C LEU A 10 11.76 11.69 6.87
N MET A 11 12.58 10.86 7.50
CA MET A 11 13.05 9.60 6.90
C MET A 11 11.92 8.58 7.04
N THR A 12 11.23 8.28 5.95
CA THR A 12 10.21 7.24 5.90
C THR A 12 10.71 6.08 5.04
N GLU A 13 10.56 4.85 5.53
CA GLU A 13 10.79 3.66 4.70
C GLU A 13 9.75 3.59 3.58
N ILE A 14 10.15 3.12 2.40
CA ILE A 14 9.24 2.91 1.26
C ILE A 14 8.84 1.43 1.26
N VAL A 15 7.55 1.16 1.43
CA VAL A 15 7.02 -0.21 1.38
C VAL A 15 6.41 -0.46 0.01
N HIS A 16 6.88 -1.51 -0.68
CA HIS A 16 6.33 -1.89 -1.98
C HIS A 16 5.45 -3.14 -1.87
N ILE A 17 4.21 -3.05 -2.33
CA ILE A 17 3.34 -4.20 -2.53
C ILE A 17 3.39 -4.58 -4.00
N ASN A 18 4.04 -5.71 -4.29
CA ASN A 18 4.16 -6.23 -5.65
C ASN A 18 2.80 -6.76 -6.13
N LEU A 19 2.41 -6.50 -7.38
CA LEU A 19 1.19 -7.01 -7.97
C LEU A 19 1.50 -7.88 -9.19
N PRO A 20 0.74 -8.97 -9.43
CA PRO A 20 -0.40 -9.43 -8.63
C PRO A 20 0.01 -10.16 -7.35
N GLY A 21 -0.82 -10.05 -6.31
CA GLY A 21 -0.78 -10.96 -5.17
C GLY A 21 -1.66 -12.19 -5.40
N PRO A 22 -1.59 -13.19 -4.50
CA PRO A 22 -2.46 -14.35 -4.52
C PRO A 22 -3.95 -13.96 -4.60
N ALA A 23 -4.73 -14.69 -5.39
CA ALA A 23 -6.16 -14.38 -5.59
C ALA A 23 -7.05 -14.92 -4.46
N GLU A 24 -6.69 -16.07 -3.89
CA GLU A 24 -7.46 -16.72 -2.83
C GLU A 24 -6.51 -17.35 -1.79
N PRO A 25 -6.92 -17.44 -0.51
CA PRO A 25 -6.13 -18.12 0.52
C PRO A 25 -6.09 -19.64 0.24
N MET A 26 -4.89 -20.22 0.18
CA MET A 26 -4.70 -21.66 -0.04
C MET A 26 -4.06 -22.34 1.18
N PRO A 27 -4.36 -23.63 1.44
CA PRO A 27 -3.66 -24.42 2.45
C PRO A 27 -2.14 -24.40 2.21
N GLY A 28 -1.38 -24.15 3.28
CA GLY A 28 0.08 -24.11 3.22
C GLY A 28 0.70 -22.74 2.93
N MET A 29 -0.10 -21.70 2.69
CA MET A 29 0.41 -20.33 2.60
C MET A 29 0.96 -19.84 3.95
N SER A 30 2.06 -19.12 3.90
CA SER A 30 2.58 -18.34 5.02
C SER A 30 1.68 -17.13 5.33
N GLY A 31 1.79 -16.59 6.55
CA GLY A 31 1.08 -15.36 6.92
C GLY A 31 1.42 -14.17 6.02
N GLY A 32 2.65 -14.12 5.50
CA GLY A 32 3.08 -13.09 4.54
C GLY A 32 2.38 -13.20 3.20
N GLU A 33 2.19 -14.41 2.68
CA GLU A 33 1.45 -14.65 1.43
C GLU A 33 -0.04 -14.33 1.58
N LEU A 34 -0.64 -14.65 2.73
CA LEU A 34 -2.02 -14.27 3.04
C LEU A 34 -2.19 -12.75 3.10
N LEU A 35 -1.28 -12.06 3.80
CA LEU A 35 -1.29 -10.60 3.87
C LEU A 35 -1.08 -9.98 2.49
N HIS A 36 -0.21 -10.56 1.66
CA HIS A 36 0.02 -10.09 0.30
C HIS A 36 -1.23 -10.20 -0.57
N GLY A 37 -1.94 -11.33 -0.51
CA GLY A 37 -3.22 -11.51 -1.20
C GLY A 37 -4.28 -10.49 -0.73
N PHE A 38 -4.41 -10.32 0.58
CA PHE A 38 -5.31 -9.32 1.18
C PHE A 38 -5.02 -7.90 0.68
N LEU A 39 -3.76 -7.46 0.70
CA LEU A 39 -3.36 -6.13 0.23
C LEU A 39 -3.57 -5.97 -1.28
N ALA A 40 -3.29 -7.01 -2.07
CA ALA A 40 -3.55 -6.99 -3.50
C ALA A 40 -5.05 -6.86 -3.83
N GLU A 41 -5.92 -7.42 -2.98
CA GLU A 41 -7.37 -7.29 -3.13
C GLU A 41 -7.87 -5.88 -2.80
N LEU A 42 -7.28 -5.21 -1.80
CA LEU A 42 -7.57 -3.79 -1.54
C LEU A 42 -7.28 -2.92 -2.77
N TYR A 43 -6.16 -3.15 -3.45
CA TYR A 43 -5.83 -2.44 -4.69
C TYR A 43 -6.89 -2.64 -5.79
N ARG A 44 -7.58 -3.79 -5.79
CA ARG A 44 -8.64 -4.13 -6.75
C ARG A 44 -10.02 -3.63 -6.34
N ALA A 45 -10.14 -2.80 -5.30
CA ALA A 45 -11.41 -2.29 -4.81
C ALA A 45 -12.33 -1.80 -5.96
N PRO A 46 -13.61 -2.20 -6.01
CA PRO A 46 -14.45 -1.99 -7.19
C PRO A 46 -14.96 -0.55 -7.32
N SER A 47 -15.09 0.19 -6.22
CA SER A 47 -15.58 1.57 -6.22
C SER A 47 -14.45 2.60 -6.26
N THR A 48 -14.70 3.71 -6.97
CA THR A 48 -13.76 4.83 -7.05
C THR A 48 -13.47 5.43 -5.67
N ASP A 49 -14.48 5.55 -4.80
CA ASP A 49 -14.31 6.11 -3.45
C ASP A 49 -13.37 5.27 -2.58
N SER A 50 -13.51 3.93 -2.65
CA SER A 50 -12.63 3.02 -1.91
C SER A 50 -11.19 3.11 -2.43
N LYS A 51 -10.98 3.18 -3.75
CA LYS A 51 -9.65 3.38 -4.33
C LYS A 51 -9.02 4.70 -3.86
N ALA A 52 -9.78 5.79 -3.91
CA ALA A 52 -9.30 7.10 -3.47
C ALA A 52 -8.90 7.11 -1.98
N PHE A 53 -9.69 6.43 -1.13
CA PHE A 53 -9.35 6.27 0.28
C PHE A 53 -8.06 5.44 0.47
N ILE A 54 -7.91 4.32 -0.25
CA ILE A 54 -6.73 3.46 -0.18
C ILE A 54 -5.48 4.17 -0.69
N GLU A 55 -5.58 4.94 -1.78
CA GLU A 55 -4.48 5.75 -2.31
C GLU A 55 -4.05 6.84 -1.32
N SER A 56 -5.01 7.52 -0.69
CA SER A 56 -4.75 8.51 0.37
C SER A 56 -3.99 7.89 1.55
N LEU A 57 -4.44 6.72 2.02
CA LEU A 57 -3.72 5.96 3.05
C LEU A 57 -2.31 5.55 2.58
N SER A 58 -2.19 5.06 1.36
CA SER A 58 -0.92 4.60 0.78
C SER A 58 0.12 5.72 0.75
N GLY A 59 -0.27 6.91 0.30
CA GLY A 59 0.59 8.10 0.32
C GLY A 59 0.98 8.53 1.73
N LYS A 60 0.06 8.48 2.69
CA LYS A 60 0.33 8.81 4.11
C LYS A 60 1.37 7.89 4.74
N TRP A 61 1.33 6.59 4.41
CA TRP A 61 2.21 5.57 4.99
C TRP A 61 3.41 5.20 4.11
N ASN A 62 3.62 5.92 3.00
CA ASN A 62 4.67 5.65 2.02
C ASN A 62 4.65 4.18 1.49
N VAL A 63 3.43 3.66 1.30
CA VAL A 63 3.16 2.34 0.73
C VAL A 63 2.83 2.52 -0.76
N HIS A 64 3.42 1.70 -1.62
CA HIS A 64 3.25 1.79 -3.06
C HIS A 64 2.91 0.43 -3.66
N PHE A 65 1.76 0.33 -4.32
CA PHE A 65 1.42 -0.81 -5.14
C PHE A 65 2.17 -0.71 -6.48
N ARG A 66 2.89 -1.76 -6.88
CA ARG A 66 3.63 -1.77 -8.14
C ARG A 66 3.39 -3.06 -8.92
N HIS A 67 3.18 -2.94 -10.22
CA HIS A 67 3.17 -4.09 -11.11
C HIS A 67 4.60 -4.55 -11.36
N VAL A 68 4.91 -5.78 -10.94
CA VAL A 68 6.17 -6.43 -11.31
C VAL A 68 5.99 -6.97 -12.73
N LYS A 69 6.96 -6.67 -13.60
CA LYS A 69 7.05 -7.22 -14.96
C LYS A 69 7.51 -8.67 -14.92
#